data_AF-A0A2V4W4S0-F1
#
_entry.id   AF-A0A2V4W4S0-F1
#
_cell.length_a   1.000
_cell.length_b   1.000
_cell.length_c   1.000
_cell.angle_alpha   90.00
_cell.angle_beta   90.00
_cell.angle_gamma   90.00
#
_symmetry.space_group_name_H-M   'P 1'
#
loop_
_entity.id
_entity.type
_entity.pdbx_description
1 polymer ?
#
loop_
_entity_poly.entity_id
_entity_poly.type
_entity_poly.pdbx_seq_one_letter_code
_entity_poly.pdbx_strand_id
1 'polypeptide(L)'
;MLLKKSLKVLSLVTVLSLSLAIPVLASDSETTVNNRAPIEEYKDGKLFIDGVQLLTEKDLKDNFRKNLKPVTIPNSGGIGTMGRNSWTKVAEANFYTSYDRDRYNNVAAGAVKRTLSTKSEFTISVSGETSFGFKDVVGFKLAGAIGQKFEKSLVETYTIPAGWVYEQKSAIKVTQEDYRYTDVGIIWDTQYNASTFDYRGFETWLWSNPIN
;
A
#
# COMPACT_ATOMS: atom_id res chain seq x y z
N MET A 1 64.76 -20.09 17.31
CA MET A 1 64.48 -18.74 16.77
C MET A 1 64.65 -18.86 15.25
N LEU A 2 63.62 -18.96 14.40
CA LEU A 2 62.49 -18.06 14.18
C LEU A 2 61.26 -18.83 13.65
N LEU A 3 60.08 -18.39 14.09
CA LEU A 3 58.76 -18.83 13.66
C LEU A 3 58.57 -18.69 12.14
N LYS A 4 58.11 -19.75 11.46
CA LYS A 4 57.43 -19.65 10.17
C LYS A 4 56.02 -19.09 10.41
N LYS A 5 55.84 -17.79 10.18
CA LYS A 5 54.52 -17.13 10.23
C LYS A 5 53.69 -17.53 9.01
N SER A 6 52.54 -18.12 9.28
CA SER A 6 51.47 -18.40 8.32
C SER A 6 50.89 -17.11 7.76
N LEU A 7 51.01 -16.90 6.45
CA LEU A 7 50.38 -15.80 5.74
C LEU A 7 48.91 -16.17 5.47
N LYS A 8 47.99 -15.66 6.30
CA LYS A 8 46.55 -15.72 6.01
C LYS A 8 46.22 -14.58 5.04
N VAL A 9 45.99 -14.91 3.78
CA VAL A 9 45.41 -13.99 2.79
C VAL A 9 43.94 -13.81 3.14
N LEU A 10 43.62 -12.66 3.75
CA LEU A 10 42.26 -12.24 4.02
C LEU A 10 41.67 -11.70 2.71
N SER A 11 40.88 -12.50 2.02
CA SER A 11 40.16 -12.07 0.81
C SER A 11 39.01 -11.14 1.23
N LEU A 12 39.21 -9.84 1.01
CA LEU A 12 38.22 -8.80 1.23
C LEU A 12 37.23 -8.86 0.06
N VAL A 13 36.11 -9.55 0.24
CA VAL A 13 34.99 -9.51 -0.71
C VAL A 13 34.29 -8.16 -0.53
N THR A 14 34.67 -7.18 -1.34
CA THR A 14 33.91 -5.95 -1.54
C THR A 14 32.58 -6.31 -2.21
N VAL A 15 31.52 -6.42 -1.41
CA VAL A 15 30.15 -6.45 -1.92
C VAL A 15 29.84 -5.06 -2.44
N LEU A 16 30.03 -4.87 -3.74
CA LEU A 16 29.61 -3.68 -4.47
C LEU A 16 28.08 -3.70 -4.53
N SER A 17 27.42 -3.16 -3.50
CA SER A 17 25.97 -2.94 -3.53
C SER A 17 25.69 -1.81 -4.53
N LEU A 18 25.32 -2.17 -5.76
CA LEU A 18 24.71 -1.22 -6.69
C LEU A 18 23.38 -0.75 -6.08
N SER A 19 23.40 0.37 -5.37
CA SER A 19 22.20 1.16 -5.15
C SER A 19 21.88 1.82 -6.49
N LEU A 20 21.12 1.13 -7.33
CA LEU A 20 20.42 1.75 -8.45
C LEU A 20 19.46 2.79 -7.84
N ALA A 21 19.90 4.05 -7.82
CA ALA A 21 19.03 5.18 -7.55
C ALA A 21 18.06 5.28 -8.73
N ILE A 22 16.93 4.58 -8.62
CA ILE A 22 15.78 4.79 -9.51
C ILE A 22 15.32 6.24 -9.25
N PRO A 23 15.12 7.06 -10.29
CA PRO A 23 14.55 8.38 -10.11
C PRO A 23 13.19 8.25 -9.44
N VAL A 24 13.10 8.73 -8.20
CA VAL A 24 11.86 8.92 -7.48
C VAL A 24 11.09 10.01 -8.21
N LEU A 25 10.20 9.62 -9.11
CA LEU A 25 8.97 10.38 -9.37
C LEU A 25 8.12 10.23 -8.10
N ALA A 26 8.47 10.99 -7.07
CA ALA A 26 7.55 11.29 -6.00
C ALA A 26 6.55 12.28 -6.59
N SER A 27 5.35 11.79 -6.94
CA SER A 27 4.19 12.64 -6.70
C SER A 27 4.21 12.96 -5.20
N ASP A 28 4.17 14.24 -4.85
CA ASP A 28 4.03 14.72 -3.48
C ASP A 28 2.77 14.09 -2.90
N SER A 29 2.98 12.98 -2.20
CA SER A 29 1.96 12.18 -1.57
C SER A 29 2.01 12.59 -0.12
N GLU A 30 0.97 13.31 0.30
CA GLU A 30 0.94 13.99 1.58
C GLU A 30 1.17 13.00 2.72
N THR A 31 2.01 13.42 3.67
CA THR A 31 2.19 12.72 4.94
C THR A 31 1.21 13.30 5.94
N THR A 32 0.26 12.49 6.38
CA THR A 32 -0.68 12.90 7.42
C THR A 32 -0.16 12.41 8.77
N VAL A 33 0.03 13.33 9.72
CA VAL A 33 0.50 13.03 11.09
C VAL A 33 -0.64 13.27 12.07
N ASN A 34 -1.05 12.21 12.76
CA ASN A 34 -2.08 12.24 13.79
C ASN A 34 -1.45 12.14 15.18
N ASN A 35 -1.61 13.18 16.01
CA ASN A 35 -1.13 13.20 17.40
C ASN A 35 -2.15 12.56 18.36
N ARG A 36 -2.70 11.40 17.99
CA ARG A 36 -3.67 10.62 18.76
C ARG A 36 -3.58 9.14 18.39
N ALA A 37 -4.12 8.29 19.25
CA ALA A 37 -4.36 6.90 18.88
C ALA A 37 -5.35 6.82 17.70
N PRO A 38 -5.15 5.89 16.75
CA PRO A 38 -6.17 5.58 15.76
C PRO A 38 -7.38 4.93 16.43
N ILE A 39 -8.56 5.17 15.86
CA ILE A 39 -9.79 4.46 16.23
C ILE A 39 -9.80 3.16 15.42
N GLU A 40 -9.68 2.03 16.11
CA GLU A 40 -9.66 0.70 15.49
C GLU A 40 -10.98 -0.03 15.73
N GLU A 41 -11.66 -0.38 14.64
CA GLU A 41 -12.96 -1.06 14.67
C GLU A 41 -12.93 -2.32 13.81
N TYR A 42 -13.40 -3.44 14.36
CA TYR A 42 -13.61 -4.67 13.59
C TYR A 42 -15.07 -4.79 13.16
N LYS A 43 -15.32 -4.85 11.85
CA LYS A 43 -16.65 -5.06 11.25
C LYS A 43 -16.56 -6.20 10.24
N ASP A 44 -17.40 -7.23 10.40
CA ASP A 44 -17.43 -8.41 9.53
C ASP A 44 -16.05 -9.06 9.28
N GLY A 45 -15.24 -9.15 10.33
CA GLY A 45 -13.88 -9.73 10.26
C GLY A 45 -12.84 -8.85 9.59
N LYS A 46 -13.16 -7.58 9.28
CA LYS A 46 -12.25 -6.61 8.67
C LYS A 46 -11.90 -5.51 9.66
N LEU A 47 -10.63 -5.13 9.71
CA LEU A 47 -10.16 -4.00 10.52
C LEU A 47 -10.39 -2.69 9.76
N PHE A 48 -10.93 -1.70 10.46
CA PHE A 48 -11.04 -0.32 10.02
C PHE A 48 -10.22 0.55 10.97
N ILE A 49 -9.43 1.45 10.39
CA ILE A 49 -8.60 2.43 11.11
C ILE A 49 -9.17 3.79 10.73
N ASP A 50 -9.64 4.56 11.71
CA ASP A 50 -10.28 5.86 11.50
C ASP A 50 -11.40 5.81 10.43
N GLY A 51 -12.17 4.71 10.42
CA GLY A 51 -13.25 4.49 9.46
C GLY A 51 -12.83 4.01 8.06
N VAL A 52 -11.55 3.89 7.78
CA VAL A 52 -11.01 3.38 6.50
C VAL A 52 -10.58 1.93 6.67
N GLN A 53 -11.03 1.05 5.77
CA GLN A 53 -10.72 -0.38 5.86
C GLN A 53 -9.22 -0.62 5.60
N LEU A 54 -8.60 -1.46 6.43
CA LEU A 54 -7.28 -2.05 6.18
C LEU A 54 -7.44 -3.27 5.28
N LEU A 55 -6.76 -3.26 4.13
CA LEU A 55 -6.64 -4.41 3.24
C LEU A 55 -5.36 -5.17 3.53
N THR A 56 -5.48 -6.48 3.67
CA THR A 56 -4.34 -7.40 3.66
C THR A 56 -3.85 -7.63 2.22
N GLU A 57 -2.65 -8.16 2.06
CA GLU A 57 -2.16 -8.61 0.75
C GLU A 57 -3.10 -9.64 0.10
N LYS A 58 -3.74 -10.49 0.92
CA LYS A 58 -4.75 -11.43 0.46
C LYS A 58 -5.98 -10.70 -0.07
N ASP A 59 -6.48 -9.68 0.63
CA ASP A 59 -7.64 -8.91 0.18
C ASP A 59 -7.37 -8.19 -1.14
N LEU A 60 -6.17 -7.64 -1.32
CA LEU A 60 -5.75 -7.05 -2.60
C LEU A 60 -5.82 -8.09 -3.73
N LYS A 61 -5.27 -9.29 -3.51
CA LYS A 61 -5.30 -10.39 -4.49
C LYS A 61 -6.72 -10.92 -4.76
N ASP A 62 -7.55 -11.02 -3.73
CA ASP A 62 -8.92 -11.55 -3.86
C ASP A 62 -9.86 -10.54 -4.52
N ASN A 63 -9.71 -9.23 -4.24
CA ASN A 63 -10.42 -8.17 -4.96
C ASN A 63 -10.09 -8.21 -6.45
N PHE A 64 -8.83 -8.41 -6.80
CA PHE A 64 -8.41 -8.59 -8.19
C PHE A 64 -9.06 -9.78 -8.87
N ARG A 65 -9.21 -10.92 -8.19
CA ARG A 65 -9.80 -12.15 -8.76
C ARG A 65 -11.30 -12.02 -9.02
N LYS A 66 -12.03 -11.31 -8.16
CA LYS A 66 -13.48 -11.11 -8.32
C LYS A 66 -13.83 -10.34 -9.59
N ASN A 67 -12.94 -9.44 -10.02
CA ASN A 67 -13.18 -8.56 -11.16
C ASN A 67 -12.81 -9.19 -12.51
N LEU A 68 -12.35 -10.45 -12.56
CA LEU A 68 -11.89 -11.09 -13.81
C LEU A 68 -12.98 -11.80 -14.62
N LYS A 69 -14.18 -12.00 -14.09
CA LYS A 69 -15.21 -12.78 -14.80
C LYS A 69 -16.05 -11.87 -15.69
N PRO A 70 -16.06 -12.10 -17.03
CA PRO A 70 -16.95 -11.36 -17.91
C PRO A 70 -18.40 -11.71 -17.61
N VAL A 71 -19.29 -10.73 -17.79
CA VAL A 71 -20.73 -10.89 -17.60
C VAL A 71 -21.43 -10.61 -18.92
N THR A 72 -22.21 -11.57 -19.41
CA THR A 72 -23.05 -11.40 -20.59
C THR A 72 -24.38 -10.79 -20.17
N ILE A 73 -24.80 -9.73 -20.85
CA ILE A 73 -26.09 -9.08 -20.61
C ILE A 73 -26.90 -8.98 -21.91
N PRO A 74 -28.25 -9.02 -21.86
CA PRO A 74 -29.09 -8.76 -23.02
C PRO A 74 -28.72 -7.43 -23.66
N ASN A 75 -28.67 -7.37 -24.99
CA ASN A 75 -28.35 -6.14 -25.72
C ASN A 75 -29.22 -4.99 -25.22
N SER A 76 -28.57 -4.01 -24.59
CA SER A 76 -29.23 -2.86 -23.99
C SER A 76 -29.49 -1.83 -25.08
N GLY A 77 -30.47 -2.10 -25.95
CA GLY A 77 -30.88 -1.24 -27.08
C GLY A 77 -31.32 0.19 -26.71
N GLY A 78 -31.05 0.69 -25.49
CA GLY A 78 -31.39 2.04 -25.06
C GLY A 78 -30.85 2.50 -23.71
N ILE A 79 -29.83 1.88 -23.09
CA ILE A 79 -29.29 2.35 -21.80
C ILE A 79 -27.84 2.84 -21.97
N GLY A 80 -27.67 4.16 -21.88
CA GLY A 80 -26.43 4.88 -21.59
C GLY A 80 -25.24 4.61 -22.52
N THR A 81 -24.94 5.54 -23.43
CA THR A 81 -23.75 5.57 -24.29
C THR A 81 -22.39 5.59 -23.56
N MET A 82 -22.36 5.55 -22.22
CA MET A 82 -21.12 5.55 -21.44
C MET A 82 -20.48 4.15 -21.43
N GLY A 83 -19.22 4.05 -21.86
CA GLY A 83 -18.44 2.81 -21.72
C GLY A 83 -18.63 1.78 -22.82
N ARG A 84 -19.20 2.16 -23.96
CA ARG A 84 -19.30 1.31 -25.15
C ARG A 84 -17.96 1.28 -25.88
N ASN A 85 -17.38 0.09 -26.06
CA ASN A 85 -16.06 -0.12 -26.65
C ASN A 85 -14.93 0.71 -25.99
N SER A 86 -15.09 1.12 -24.72
CA SER A 86 -14.12 1.92 -23.98
C SER A 86 -14.18 1.62 -22.48
N TRP A 87 -13.04 1.67 -21.80
CA TRP A 87 -12.97 1.56 -20.35
C TRP A 87 -13.52 2.81 -19.67
N THR A 88 -14.48 2.64 -18.76
CA THR A 88 -15.06 3.72 -17.95
C THR A 88 -14.90 3.41 -16.48
N LYS A 89 -14.50 4.40 -15.68
CA LYS A 89 -14.44 4.30 -14.23
C LYS A 89 -15.86 4.24 -13.66
N VAL A 90 -16.14 3.23 -12.84
CA VAL A 90 -17.47 2.96 -12.29
C VAL A 90 -17.52 3.04 -10.76
N ALA A 91 -16.38 2.89 -10.08
CA ALA A 91 -16.28 3.08 -8.64
C ALA A 91 -14.89 3.56 -8.22
N GLU A 92 -14.82 4.15 -7.03
CA GLU A 92 -13.60 4.49 -6.32
C GLU A 92 -13.79 4.22 -4.83
N ALA A 93 -12.77 3.69 -4.17
CA ALA A 93 -12.73 3.54 -2.72
C ALA A 93 -11.31 3.72 -2.18
N ASN A 94 -11.20 4.24 -0.95
CA ASN A 94 -9.93 4.41 -0.27
C ASN A 94 -9.72 3.34 0.80
N PHE A 95 -8.49 2.90 0.93
CA PHE A 95 -8.09 1.84 1.85
C PHE A 95 -6.76 2.16 2.49
N TYR A 96 -6.49 1.54 3.63
CA TYR A 96 -5.12 1.39 4.12
C TYR A 96 -4.54 0.05 3.68
N THR A 97 -3.22 0.03 3.52
CA THR A 97 -2.42 -1.19 3.36
C THR A 97 -1.13 -1.04 4.15
N SER A 98 -0.44 -2.17 4.39
CA SER A 98 0.88 -2.21 5.04
C SER A 98 0.93 -1.41 6.35
N TYR A 99 0.05 -1.81 7.26
CA TYR A 99 -0.06 -1.22 8.58
C TYR A 99 1.01 -1.80 9.52
N ASP A 100 1.82 -0.92 10.11
CA ASP A 100 2.91 -1.27 11.01
C ASP A 100 2.83 -0.49 12.32
N ARG A 101 3.36 -1.07 13.40
CA ARG A 101 3.26 -0.55 14.77
C ARG A 101 4.53 -0.83 15.54
N ASP A 102 5.03 0.20 16.20
CA ASP A 102 6.04 0.11 17.24
C ASP A 102 5.54 0.69 18.56
N ARG A 103 5.92 0.07 19.67
CA ARG A 103 5.46 0.40 21.02
C ARG A 103 6.58 0.19 22.02
N TYR A 104 6.77 1.17 22.89
CA TYR A 104 7.64 1.04 24.05
C TYR A 104 6.92 1.38 25.36
N ASN A 105 7.06 0.48 26.34
CA ASN A 105 6.58 0.68 27.69
C ASN A 105 7.77 1.01 28.61
N ASN A 106 7.80 2.21 29.19
CA ASN A 106 8.83 2.55 30.16
C ASN A 106 8.40 2.20 31.59
N VAL A 107 8.73 0.99 32.02
CA VAL A 107 8.52 0.52 33.41
C VAL A 107 9.70 0.87 34.34
N ALA A 108 10.71 1.59 33.85
CA ALA A 108 11.84 2.02 34.68
C ALA A 108 11.44 3.18 35.60
N ALA A 109 12.24 3.39 36.66
CA ALA A 109 12.02 4.47 37.63
C ALA A 109 12.32 5.89 37.09
N GLY A 110 12.89 6.02 35.89
CA GLY A 110 13.28 7.28 35.28
C GLY A 110 12.96 7.35 33.80
N ALA A 111 13.11 8.54 33.21
CA ALA A 111 12.89 8.72 31.78
C ALA A 111 13.94 7.98 30.93
N VAL A 112 13.52 7.38 29.82
CA VAL A 112 14.39 6.62 28.92
C VAL A 112 14.27 7.18 27.51
N LYS A 113 15.41 7.37 26.83
CA LYS A 113 15.43 7.69 25.40
C LYS A 113 15.23 6.42 24.59
N ARG A 114 14.24 6.41 23.70
CA ARG A 114 13.97 5.29 22.78
C ARG A 114 13.63 5.77 21.40
N THR A 115 14.12 5.03 20.42
CA THR A 115 13.76 5.19 19.02
C THR A 115 12.61 4.24 18.73
N LEU A 116 11.51 4.77 18.21
CA LEU A 116 10.43 3.99 17.63
C LEU A 116 10.55 4.04 16.11
N SER A 117 10.27 2.92 15.44
CA SER A 117 10.42 2.77 14.01
C SER A 117 9.26 1.99 13.41
N THR A 118 8.62 2.56 12.39
CA THR A 118 7.63 1.84 11.59
C THR A 118 8.00 1.89 10.11
N LYS A 119 7.62 0.86 9.36
CA LYS A 119 7.86 0.74 7.94
C LYS A 119 6.61 0.21 7.23
N SER A 120 6.17 0.94 6.21
CA SER A 120 5.06 0.55 5.35
C SER A 120 5.50 0.51 3.90
N GLU A 121 4.99 -0.46 3.15
CA GLU A 121 5.30 -0.67 1.73
C GLU A 121 4.07 -1.04 0.89
N PHE A 122 4.05 -0.56 -0.34
CA PHE A 122 2.96 -0.82 -1.28
C PHE A 122 3.50 -0.84 -2.71
N THR A 123 2.93 -1.67 -3.57
CA THR A 123 3.26 -1.70 -4.99
C THR A 123 2.00 -1.40 -5.80
N ILE A 124 2.06 -0.36 -6.64
CA ILE A 124 0.96 -0.03 -7.56
C ILE A 124 0.67 -1.26 -8.41
N SER A 125 -0.59 -1.65 -8.46
CA SER A 125 -1.00 -2.90 -9.08
C SER A 125 -2.34 -2.75 -9.78
N VAL A 126 -2.56 -3.59 -10.80
CA VAL A 126 -3.77 -3.57 -11.62
C VAL A 126 -4.28 -5.00 -11.83
N SER A 127 -5.60 -5.19 -11.83
CA SER A 127 -6.27 -6.41 -12.28
C SER A 127 -6.93 -6.23 -13.62
N GLY A 128 -7.28 -7.36 -14.23
CA GLY A 128 -8.03 -7.42 -15.48
C GLY A 128 -7.41 -8.47 -16.40
N GLU A 129 -8.21 -9.00 -17.31
CA GLU A 129 -7.66 -9.67 -18.49
C GLU A 129 -6.87 -8.66 -19.33
N THR A 130 -5.86 -9.13 -20.07
CA THR A 130 -5.17 -8.33 -21.09
C THR A 130 -6.09 -7.96 -22.26
N SER A 131 -7.27 -8.58 -22.33
CA SER A 131 -8.34 -8.28 -23.27
C SER A 131 -8.65 -6.78 -23.28
N PHE A 132 -8.76 -6.21 -24.47
CA PHE A 132 -9.08 -4.78 -24.69
C PHE A 132 -8.08 -3.78 -24.08
N GLY A 133 -6.82 -4.19 -23.86
CA GLY A 133 -5.71 -3.26 -23.58
C GLY A 133 -5.83 -2.47 -22.28
N PHE A 134 -6.52 -3.00 -21.26
CA PHE A 134 -6.75 -2.27 -19.99
C PHE A 134 -5.46 -1.73 -19.38
N LYS A 135 -4.41 -2.56 -19.33
CA LYS A 135 -3.09 -2.19 -18.79
C LYS A 135 -2.48 -0.98 -19.51
N ASP A 136 -2.72 -0.82 -20.81
CA ASP A 136 -2.19 0.31 -21.58
C ASP A 136 -2.99 1.59 -21.28
N VAL A 137 -4.32 1.47 -21.17
CA VAL A 137 -5.21 2.59 -20.83
C VAL A 137 -4.89 3.14 -19.44
N VAL A 138 -4.75 2.26 -18.44
CA VAL A 138 -4.40 2.70 -17.08
C VAL A 138 -2.91 2.97 -16.92
N GLY A 139 -2.04 2.34 -17.72
CA GLY A 139 -0.62 2.65 -17.76
C GLY A 139 -0.36 4.08 -18.18
N PHE A 140 -1.10 4.60 -19.16
CA PHE A 140 -1.06 6.02 -19.51
C PHE A 140 -1.55 6.92 -18.35
N LYS A 141 -2.66 6.56 -17.71
CA LYS A 141 -3.23 7.33 -16.59
C LYS A 141 -2.30 7.36 -15.37
N LEU A 142 -1.71 6.23 -15.02
CA LEU A 142 -0.77 6.06 -13.92
C LEU A 142 0.67 6.43 -14.32
N ALA A 143 0.86 7.06 -15.49
CA ALA A 143 2.15 7.49 -16.02
C ALA A 143 3.25 6.40 -16.01
N GLY A 144 2.88 5.13 -16.21
CA GLY A 144 3.80 3.99 -16.19
C GLY A 144 4.20 3.49 -14.80
N ALA A 145 3.57 3.96 -13.73
CA ALA A 145 3.91 3.61 -12.35
C ALA A 145 3.45 2.19 -11.91
N ILE A 146 2.84 1.41 -12.81
CA ILE A 146 2.41 0.03 -12.49
C ILE A 146 3.64 -0.81 -12.14
N GLY A 147 3.62 -1.46 -10.97
CA GLY A 147 4.75 -2.22 -10.44
C GLY A 147 5.77 -1.37 -9.67
N GLN A 148 5.60 -0.04 -9.61
CA GLN A 148 6.44 0.81 -8.76
C GLN A 148 6.14 0.51 -7.29
N LYS A 149 7.19 0.23 -6.53
CA LYS A 149 7.15 0.04 -5.07
C LYS A 149 7.34 1.38 -4.37
N PHE A 150 6.42 1.70 -3.48
CA PHE A 150 6.49 2.78 -2.50
C PHE A 150 6.84 2.18 -1.16
N GLU A 151 7.84 2.75 -0.51
CA GLU A 151 8.30 2.34 0.81
C GLU A 151 8.52 3.59 1.64
N LYS A 152 8.00 3.59 2.86
CA LYS A 152 8.18 4.69 3.79
C LYS A 152 8.44 4.16 5.19
N SER A 153 9.54 4.65 5.76
CA SER A 153 9.93 4.39 7.13
C SER A 153 9.84 5.68 7.92
N LEU A 154 9.25 5.61 9.11
CA LEU A 154 9.26 6.70 10.09
C LEU A 154 10.09 6.25 11.28
N VAL A 155 11.12 7.02 11.62
CA VAL A 155 12.06 6.71 12.71
C VAL A 155 12.19 7.94 13.58
N GLU A 156 11.63 7.89 14.78
CA GLU A 156 11.63 9.03 15.71
C GLU A 156 12.15 8.64 17.08
N THR A 157 12.89 9.55 17.72
CA THR A 157 13.45 9.33 19.06
C THR A 157 12.72 10.14 20.09
N TYR A 158 12.19 9.46 21.10
CA TYR A 158 11.40 10.03 22.18
C TYR A 158 12.15 9.91 23.51
N THR A 159 11.94 10.90 24.39
CA THR A 159 12.29 10.77 25.80
C THR A 159 11.02 10.38 26.56
N ILE A 160 10.93 9.12 26.95
CA ILE A 160 9.71 8.53 27.49
C ILE A 160 9.77 8.60 29.02
N PRO A 161 8.85 9.31 29.70
CA PRO A 161 8.83 9.38 31.15
C PRO A 161 8.64 8.01 31.82
N ALA A 162 9.02 7.91 33.09
CA ALA A 162 8.74 6.71 33.90
C ALA A 162 7.22 6.49 33.99
N GLY A 163 6.77 5.24 33.80
CA GLY A 163 5.35 4.90 33.88
C GLY A 163 4.53 5.29 32.65
N TRP A 164 5.16 5.50 31.49
CA TRP A 164 4.47 5.85 30.24
C TRP A 164 4.69 4.82 29.13
N VAL A 165 3.71 4.72 28.25
CA VAL A 165 3.75 4.00 26.98
C VAL A 165 3.77 5.01 25.85
N TYR A 166 4.67 4.83 24.90
CA TYR A 166 4.65 5.56 23.62
C TYR A 166 4.40 4.56 22.50
N GLU A 167 3.56 4.93 21.55
CA GLU A 167 3.24 4.13 20.38
C GLU A 167 3.32 4.97 19.11
N GLN A 168 3.84 4.35 18.07
CA GLN A 168 3.88 4.86 16.72
C GLN A 168 3.25 3.83 15.80
N LYS A 169 2.33 4.27 14.95
CA LYS A 169 1.73 3.47 13.88
C LYS A 169 1.90 4.17 12.55
N SER A 170 1.98 3.39 11.48
CA SER A 170 1.90 3.93 10.13
C SER A 170 1.17 3.00 9.19
N ALA A 171 0.57 3.58 8.15
CA ALA A 171 -0.03 2.87 7.04
C ALA A 171 0.14 3.64 5.73
N ILE A 172 0.10 2.91 4.61
CA ILE A 172 -0.02 3.52 3.29
C ILE A 172 -1.51 3.61 2.94
N LYS A 173 -1.93 4.80 2.51
CA LYS A 173 -3.26 5.02 1.94
C LYS A 173 -3.22 4.73 0.44
N VAL A 174 -4.16 3.92 -0.02
CA VAL A 174 -4.32 3.55 -1.43
C VAL A 174 -5.73 3.85 -1.89
N THR A 175 -5.88 4.13 -3.19
CA THR A 175 -7.18 4.19 -3.85
C THR A 175 -7.34 2.99 -4.76
N GLN A 176 -8.43 2.25 -4.56
CA GLN A 176 -8.93 1.33 -5.56
C GLN A 176 -9.84 2.11 -6.52
N GLU A 177 -9.60 1.97 -7.82
CA GLU A 177 -10.53 2.42 -8.85
C GLU A 177 -11.00 1.23 -9.67
N ASP A 178 -12.30 1.08 -9.83
CA ASP A 178 -12.91 0.02 -10.63
C ASP A 178 -13.38 0.56 -11.97
N TYR A 179 -13.17 -0.25 -13.00
CA TYR A 179 -13.44 0.07 -14.39
C TYR A 179 -14.30 -1.01 -15.04
N ARG A 180 -15.07 -0.57 -16.03
CA ARG A 180 -15.91 -1.44 -16.85
C ARG A 180 -15.72 -1.15 -18.33
N TYR A 181 -15.64 -2.20 -19.13
CA TYR A 181 -15.68 -2.15 -20.59
C TYR A 181 -16.90 -2.92 -21.06
N THR A 182 -17.65 -2.37 -22.02
CA THR A 182 -18.77 -3.08 -22.66
C THR A 182 -18.45 -3.30 -24.13
N ASP A 183 -18.23 -4.56 -24.51
CA ASP A 183 -18.13 -5.01 -25.89
C ASP A 183 -19.55 -5.26 -26.44
N VAL A 184 -19.89 -4.61 -27.55
CA VAL A 184 -21.25 -4.66 -28.10
C VAL A 184 -21.38 -5.79 -29.10
N GLY A 185 -22.24 -6.75 -28.79
CA GLY A 185 -22.61 -7.81 -29.71
C GLY A 185 -23.95 -7.56 -30.38
N ILE A 186 -24.26 -8.40 -31.36
CA ILE A 186 -25.52 -8.31 -32.12
C ILE A 186 -26.72 -8.68 -31.23
N ILE A 187 -26.56 -9.69 -30.36
CA ILE A 187 -27.63 -10.23 -29.51
C ILE A 187 -27.34 -10.01 -28.01
N TRP A 188 -26.06 -10.01 -27.63
CA TRP A 188 -25.61 -9.92 -26.25
C TRP A 188 -24.44 -8.95 -26.15
N ASP A 189 -24.42 -8.12 -25.12
CA ASP A 189 -23.24 -7.32 -24.78
C ASP A 189 -22.39 -8.10 -23.76
N THR A 190 -21.07 -7.97 -23.85
CA THR A 190 -20.14 -8.58 -22.88
C THR A 190 -19.48 -7.49 -22.06
N GLN A 191 -19.65 -7.57 -20.74
CA GLN A 191 -19.01 -6.65 -19.79
C GLN A 191 -17.75 -7.26 -19.20
N TYR A 192 -16.66 -6.51 -19.26
CA TYR A 192 -15.39 -6.81 -18.62
C TYR A 192 -15.17 -5.83 -17.48
N ASN A 193 -14.64 -6.32 -16.36
CA ASN A 193 -14.31 -5.49 -15.21
C ASN A 193 -12.80 -5.53 -14.95
N ALA A 194 -12.28 -4.45 -14.39
CA ALA A 194 -10.87 -4.32 -14.08
C ALA A 194 -10.68 -3.29 -12.97
N SER A 195 -9.54 -3.33 -12.28
CA SER A 195 -9.30 -2.42 -11.15
C SER A 195 -7.85 -2.02 -11.06
N THR A 196 -7.60 -0.84 -10.49
CA THR A 196 -6.26 -0.36 -10.16
C THR A 196 -6.18 -0.07 -8.67
N PHE A 197 -5.05 -0.37 -8.05
CA PHE A 197 -4.68 0.18 -6.75
C PHE A 197 -3.52 1.14 -6.93
N ASP A 198 -3.81 2.41 -6.66
CA ASP A 198 -2.86 3.50 -6.76
C ASP A 198 -2.49 4.02 -5.36
N TYR A 199 -1.26 4.51 -5.23
CA TYR A 199 -0.76 5.09 -4.00
C TYR A 199 -1.32 6.51 -3.83
N ARG A 200 -1.77 6.85 -2.61
CA ARG A 200 -2.33 8.18 -2.30
C ARG A 200 -1.62 8.96 -1.23
N GLY A 201 -0.93 8.29 -0.32
CA GLY A 201 -0.34 8.97 0.82
C GLY A 201 0.14 8.02 1.89
N PHE A 202 0.75 8.61 2.90
CA PHE A 202 1.22 7.92 4.07
C PHE A 202 0.62 8.58 5.30
N GLU A 203 0.11 7.76 6.21
CA GLU A 203 -0.51 8.24 7.43
C GLU A 203 0.16 7.62 8.64
N THR A 204 0.39 8.44 9.66
CA THR A 204 1.00 8.02 10.91
C THR A 204 0.21 8.50 12.10
N TRP A 205 0.22 7.70 13.16
CA TRP A 205 -0.36 8.02 14.46
C TRP A 205 0.72 7.93 15.51
N LEU A 206 0.89 9.01 16.27
CA LEU A 206 1.86 9.15 17.34
C LEU A 206 1.12 9.52 18.61
N TRP A 207 1.22 8.70 19.65
CA TRP A 207 0.58 9.01 20.92
C TRP A 207 1.28 8.34 22.10
N SER A 208 0.92 8.80 23.29
CA SER A 208 1.43 8.26 24.54
C SER A 208 0.34 8.26 25.61
N ASN A 209 0.44 7.31 26.55
CA ASN A 209 -0.46 7.21 27.69
C ASN A 209 0.31 6.71 28.92
N PRO A 210 -0.16 7.02 30.15
CA PRO A 210 0.34 6.35 31.35
C PRO A 210 0.14 4.83 31.29
N ILE A 211 1.03 4.07 31.94
CA ILE A 211 0.85 2.65 32.20
C ILE A 211 -0.22 2.53 33.29
N ASN A 212 -1.37 1.94 32.94
CA ASN A 212 -2.39 1.52 33.89
C ASN A 212 -2.05 0.15 34.48
#